data_AF-A0A3N0ZCL0-F1
#
_entry.id   AF-A0A3N0ZCL0-F1
#
_cell.length_a   1.000
_cell.length_b   1.000
_cell.length_c   1.000
_cell.angle_alpha   90.00
_cell.angle_beta   90.00
_cell.angle_gamma   90.00
#
_symmetry.space_group_name_H-M   'P 1'
#
loop_
_entity.id
_entity.type
_entity.pdbx_description
1 polymer ?
#
loop_
_entity_poly.entity_id
_entity_poly.type
_entity_poly.pdbx_seq_one_letter_code
_entity_poly.pdbx_strand_id
1 'polypeptide(L)'
;MYEKIRDKEPVKFIRRYVLSNWKGKISETRLYEEVCSKLKDERAENLHNFVGFLNSSATVYKKIFDCSLPYDSLNKKLNELHLVEVAPSFTLLLKIIPFLENKTISEQDVFDIIEMIETFHIRWGICGQATSRLDKIYNEICMELQNKVPAEFKETIKQKLSQEIRNNVDDEIFKRNFASRNFKATEPRTKYILWKLSRPTGETSLNIKEIQTEHIMPKTLNADWINYIKTNISKNKEEIVELHKEYLDMIGNPTIIKGEWNISMSNRLFQEKKNDYNQSEFQITKNLTTYDKWSFDEIEKRTKEMAEEAFQIWQWKY
;
A
#
# COMPACT_ATOMS: atom_id res chain seq x y z
N MET A 1 -2.86 -18.67 28.25
CA MET A 1 -3.25 -17.25 28.22
C MET A 1 -3.29 -16.85 26.75
N TYR A 2 -4.45 -16.96 26.10
CA TYR A 2 -4.57 -16.71 24.67
C TYR A 2 -4.64 -15.20 24.44
N GLU A 3 -3.57 -14.61 23.91
CA GLU A 3 -3.59 -13.23 23.43
C GLU A 3 -4.64 -13.12 22.32
N LYS A 4 -5.61 -12.22 22.52
CA LYS A 4 -6.58 -11.81 21.51
C LYS A 4 -5.85 -11.02 20.42
N ILE A 5 -5.34 -11.72 19.43
CA ILE A 5 -4.70 -11.10 18.26
C ILE A 5 -5.78 -10.97 17.19
N ARG A 6 -6.42 -9.79 17.14
CA ARG A 6 -7.46 -9.44 16.16
C ARG A 6 -6.97 -9.44 14.70
N ASP A 7 -5.68 -9.63 14.46
CA ASP A 7 -5.11 -9.82 13.11
C ASP A 7 -4.53 -11.23 12.86
N LYS A 8 -4.62 -12.15 13.82
CA LYS A 8 -4.37 -13.60 13.62
C LYS A 8 -5.71 -14.33 13.55
N GLU A 9 -6.63 -13.84 12.72
CA GLU A 9 -7.94 -14.46 12.57
C GLU A 9 -7.78 -15.76 11.78
N PRO A 10 -8.02 -16.94 12.39
CA PRO A 10 -7.88 -18.22 11.69
C PRO A 10 -8.73 -18.27 10.42
N VAL A 11 -9.87 -17.58 10.42
CA VAL A 11 -10.78 -17.45 9.27
C VAL A 11 -10.09 -16.80 8.07
N LYS A 12 -9.36 -15.70 8.25
CA LYS A 12 -8.62 -15.03 7.17
C LYS A 12 -7.56 -15.96 6.60
N PHE A 13 -6.77 -16.58 7.45
CA PHE A 13 -5.74 -17.55 7.03
C PHE A 13 -6.36 -18.70 6.24
N ILE A 14 -7.37 -19.40 6.80
CA ILE A 14 -8.01 -20.56 6.15
C ILE A 14 -8.60 -20.13 4.81
N ARG A 15 -9.23 -18.96 4.74
CA ARG A 15 -9.75 -18.41 3.49
C ARG A 15 -8.66 -18.20 2.44
N ARG A 16 -7.51 -17.62 2.81
CA ARG A 16 -6.36 -17.42 1.92
C ARG A 16 -5.79 -18.75 1.43
N TYR A 17 -5.62 -19.70 2.35
CA TYR A 17 -5.19 -21.05 2.02
C TYR A 17 -6.14 -21.71 1.00
N VAL A 18 -7.45 -21.65 1.25
CA VAL A 18 -8.43 -22.21 0.33
C VAL A 18 -8.38 -21.52 -1.03
N LEU A 19 -8.35 -20.19 -1.08
CA LEU A 19 -8.24 -19.45 -2.34
C LEU A 19 -6.92 -19.68 -3.08
N SER A 20 -5.87 -20.16 -2.41
CA SER A 20 -4.60 -20.51 -3.06
C SER A 20 -4.61 -21.92 -3.67
N ASN A 21 -5.57 -22.77 -3.28
CA ASN A 21 -5.60 -24.19 -3.63
C ASN A 21 -6.85 -24.62 -4.39
N TRP A 22 -7.99 -23.94 -4.22
CA TRP A 22 -9.25 -24.29 -4.85
C TRP A 22 -9.75 -23.16 -5.73
N LYS A 23 -10.21 -23.51 -6.94
CA LYS A 23 -10.81 -22.57 -7.87
C LYS A 23 -12.14 -22.05 -7.32
N GLY A 24 -12.36 -20.74 -7.41
CA GLY A 24 -13.65 -20.10 -7.15
C GLY A 24 -13.57 -18.92 -6.20
N LYS A 25 -14.75 -18.50 -5.73
CA LYS A 25 -14.92 -17.39 -4.79
C LYS A 25 -15.55 -17.90 -3.51
N ILE A 26 -14.87 -17.64 -2.39
CA ILE A 26 -15.36 -18.03 -1.07
C ILE A 26 -15.36 -16.79 -0.17
N SER A 27 -16.50 -16.51 0.46
CA SER A 27 -16.62 -15.47 1.49
C SER A 27 -16.20 -16.03 2.86
N GLU A 28 -15.84 -15.16 3.79
CA GLU A 28 -15.56 -15.57 5.17
C GLU A 28 -16.79 -16.22 5.83
N THR A 29 -17.99 -15.70 5.53
CA THR A 29 -19.26 -16.22 6.06
C THR A 29 -19.58 -17.64 5.61
N ARG A 30 -19.26 -18.01 4.37
CA ARG A 30 -19.54 -19.33 3.80
C ARG A 30 -18.34 -20.29 3.88
N LEU A 31 -17.22 -19.85 4.45
CA LEU A 31 -15.97 -20.61 4.45
C LEU A 31 -16.12 -21.99 5.07
N TYR A 32 -16.76 -22.07 6.24
CA TYR A 32 -16.98 -23.34 6.94
C TYR A 32 -17.80 -24.31 6.08
N GLU A 33 -18.96 -23.87 5.58
CA GLU A 33 -19.85 -24.68 4.76
C GLU A 33 -19.16 -25.20 3.48
N GLU A 34 -18.43 -24.32 2.77
CA GLU A 34 -17.73 -24.68 1.53
C GLU A 34 -16.59 -25.67 1.77
N VAL A 35 -15.81 -25.48 2.84
CA VAL A 35 -14.74 -26.41 3.23
C VAL A 35 -15.31 -27.76 3.63
N CYS A 36 -16.32 -27.79 4.51
CA CYS A 36 -16.96 -29.02 4.93
C CYS A 36 -17.60 -29.75 3.75
N SER A 37 -18.31 -29.04 2.86
CA SER A 37 -18.94 -29.65 1.69
C SER A 37 -17.93 -30.28 0.73
N LYS A 38 -16.75 -29.69 0.57
CA LYS A 38 -15.69 -30.25 -0.29
C LYS A 38 -14.99 -31.46 0.32
N LEU A 39 -14.97 -31.55 1.65
CA LEU A 39 -14.25 -32.60 2.38
C LEU A 39 -15.15 -33.72 2.90
N LYS A 40 -16.48 -33.55 2.85
CA LYS A 40 -17.46 -34.47 3.49
C LYS A 40 -17.31 -35.93 3.05
N ASP A 41 -17.08 -36.15 1.75
CA ASP A 41 -17.03 -37.48 1.14
C ASP A 41 -15.60 -37.90 0.75
N GLU A 42 -14.60 -37.17 1.25
CA GLU A 42 -13.18 -37.47 1.00
C GLU A 42 -12.67 -38.64 1.84
N ARG A 43 -11.69 -39.38 1.29
CA ARG A 43 -11.05 -40.49 2.01
C ARG A 43 -10.24 -39.96 3.21
N ALA A 44 -10.10 -40.77 4.26
CA ALA A 44 -9.35 -40.41 5.47
C ALA A 44 -7.92 -39.92 5.17
N GLU A 45 -7.24 -40.51 4.19
CA GLU A 45 -5.92 -40.08 3.72
C GLU A 45 -5.93 -38.65 3.15
N ASN A 46 -6.93 -38.32 2.32
CA ASN A 46 -7.07 -36.98 1.75
C ASN A 46 -7.38 -35.94 2.83
N LEU A 47 -8.18 -36.31 3.84
CA LEU A 47 -8.44 -35.46 5.01
C LEU A 47 -7.17 -35.23 5.83
N HIS A 48 -6.38 -36.28 6.07
CA HIS A 48 -5.10 -36.18 6.77
C HIS A 48 -4.12 -35.26 6.02
N ASN A 49 -3.99 -35.45 4.70
CA ASN A 49 -3.17 -34.60 3.83
C ASN A 49 -3.64 -33.15 3.86
N PHE A 50 -4.95 -32.89 3.76
CA PHE A 50 -5.51 -31.55 3.85
C PHE A 50 -5.13 -30.85 5.17
N VAL A 51 -5.28 -31.53 6.30
CA VAL A 51 -4.93 -30.98 7.62
C VAL A 51 -3.42 -30.75 7.73
N GLY A 52 -2.61 -31.67 7.21
CA GLY A 52 -1.15 -31.53 7.15
C GLY A 52 -0.71 -30.29 6.37
N PHE A 53 -1.25 -30.10 5.16
CA PHE A 53 -0.96 -28.94 4.31
C PHE A 53 -1.51 -27.63 4.89
N LEU A 54 -2.67 -27.66 5.55
CA LEU A 54 -3.20 -26.50 6.25
C LEU A 54 -2.25 -26.08 7.40
N ASN A 55 -1.74 -27.03 8.17
CA ASN A 55 -0.82 -26.74 9.28
C ASN A 55 0.53 -26.19 8.79
N SER A 56 1.11 -26.76 7.73
CA SER A 56 2.36 -26.22 7.15
C SER A 56 2.15 -24.82 6.57
N SER A 57 1.03 -24.60 5.88
CA SER A 57 0.66 -23.29 5.33
C SER A 57 0.44 -22.24 6.42
N ALA A 58 -0.04 -22.61 7.61
CA ALA A 58 -0.18 -21.68 8.73
C ALA A 58 1.19 -21.13 9.18
N THR A 59 2.23 -21.97 9.14
CA THR A 59 3.61 -21.54 9.44
C THR A 59 4.12 -20.55 8.39
N VAL A 60 3.87 -20.82 7.11
CA VAL A 60 4.22 -19.92 6.01
C VAL A 60 3.48 -18.60 6.12
N TYR A 61 2.17 -18.63 6.38
CA TYR A 61 1.35 -17.44 6.56
C TYR A 61 1.86 -16.56 7.70
N LYS A 62 2.24 -17.18 8.83
CA LYS A 62 2.87 -16.47 9.95
C LYS A 62 4.18 -15.81 9.53
N LYS A 63 5.05 -16.50 8.78
CA LYS A 63 6.32 -15.92 8.30
C LYS A 63 6.11 -14.70 7.41
N ILE A 64 5.10 -14.75 6.54
CA ILE A 64 4.71 -13.62 5.69
C ILE A 64 4.23 -12.45 6.56
N PHE A 65 3.28 -12.72 7.46
CA PHE A 65 2.66 -11.70 8.33
C PHE A 65 3.65 -11.05 9.30
N ASP A 66 4.54 -11.84 9.90
CA ASP A 66 5.55 -11.36 10.85
C ASP A 66 6.81 -10.84 10.13
N CYS A 67 6.87 -10.89 8.79
CA CYS A 67 8.05 -10.58 7.97
C CYS A 67 9.33 -11.27 8.50
N SER A 68 9.26 -12.58 8.68
CA SER A 68 10.29 -13.41 9.32
C SER A 68 10.79 -14.55 8.42
N LEU A 69 10.86 -14.30 7.11
CA LEU A 69 11.57 -15.18 6.18
C LEU A 69 13.09 -15.15 6.48
N PRO A 70 13.87 -16.16 6.06
CA PRO A 70 15.33 -16.13 6.23
C PRO A 70 16.05 -15.16 5.27
N TYR A 71 15.33 -14.19 4.69
CA TYR A 71 15.80 -13.27 3.66
C TYR A 71 15.44 -11.83 4.05
N ASP A 72 16.43 -11.04 4.48
CA ASP A 72 16.22 -9.67 4.95
C ASP A 72 15.65 -8.75 3.87
N SER A 73 16.07 -8.94 2.61
CA SER A 73 15.58 -8.19 1.46
C SER A 73 14.06 -8.35 1.28
N LEU A 74 13.58 -9.60 1.35
CA LEU A 74 12.17 -9.95 1.26
C LEU A 74 11.40 -9.44 2.48
N ASN A 75 11.95 -9.56 3.69
CA ASN A 75 11.30 -9.06 4.90
C ASN A 75 11.11 -7.54 4.87
N LYS A 76 12.10 -6.79 4.39
CA LYS A 76 11.96 -5.34 4.17
C LYS A 76 10.85 -5.06 3.16
N LYS A 77 10.83 -5.76 2.04
CA LYS A 77 9.80 -5.59 1.00
C LYS A 77 8.40 -5.99 1.49
N LEU A 78 8.26 -7.07 2.27
CA LEU A 78 6.99 -7.48 2.87
C LEU A 78 6.47 -6.47 3.88
N ASN A 79 7.35 -5.85 4.67
CA ASN A 79 6.97 -4.76 5.58
C ASN A 79 6.43 -3.54 4.81
N GLU A 80 7.08 -3.15 3.71
CA GLU A 80 6.55 -2.13 2.80
C GLU A 80 5.17 -2.53 2.25
N LEU A 81 5.04 -3.79 1.84
CA LEU A 81 3.82 -4.34 1.27
C LEU A 81 2.63 -4.28 2.25
N HIS A 82 2.85 -4.54 3.54
CA HIS A 82 1.81 -4.41 4.58
C HIS A 82 1.20 -3.01 4.64
N LEU A 83 1.98 -1.97 4.39
CA LEU A 83 1.54 -0.57 4.46
C LEU A 83 0.72 -0.15 3.24
N VAL A 84 0.86 -0.85 2.13
CA VAL A 84 0.05 -0.68 0.91
C VAL A 84 -1.35 -1.30 1.06
N GLU A 85 -1.61 -1.99 2.18
CA GLU A 85 -2.88 -2.65 2.52
C GLU A 85 -3.28 -3.74 1.49
N VAL A 86 -2.32 -4.55 1.08
CA VAL A 86 -2.50 -5.54 0.00
C VAL A 86 -2.86 -6.95 0.47
N ALA A 87 -3.58 -7.07 1.59
CA ALA A 87 -3.93 -8.38 2.18
C ALA A 87 -4.42 -9.47 1.19
N PRO A 88 -5.14 -9.14 0.08
CA PRO A 88 -5.43 -10.10 -0.99
C PRO A 88 -4.23 -10.85 -1.59
N SER A 89 -3.09 -10.19 -1.74
CA SER A 89 -1.88 -10.75 -2.33
C SER A 89 -1.29 -11.91 -1.52
N PHE A 90 -1.64 -12.03 -0.23
CA PHE A 90 -1.15 -13.12 0.61
C PHE A 90 -1.66 -14.48 0.12
N THR A 91 -2.77 -14.52 -0.63
CA THR A 91 -3.20 -15.75 -1.31
C THR A 91 -2.12 -16.26 -2.26
N LEU A 92 -1.49 -15.36 -3.01
CA LEU A 92 -0.42 -15.68 -3.95
C LEU A 92 0.89 -15.95 -3.22
N LEU A 93 1.26 -15.13 -2.24
CA LEU A 93 2.48 -15.34 -1.45
C LEU A 93 2.45 -16.69 -0.73
N LEU A 94 1.30 -17.06 -0.14
CA LEU A 94 1.11 -18.36 0.49
C LEU A 94 1.31 -19.53 -0.49
N LYS A 95 0.99 -19.32 -1.77
CA LYS A 95 1.20 -20.32 -2.84
C LYS A 95 2.68 -20.47 -3.19
N ILE A 96 3.44 -19.38 -3.28
CA ILE A 96 4.79 -19.39 -3.84
C ILE A 96 5.91 -19.55 -2.79
N ILE A 97 5.72 -19.09 -1.56
CA ILE A 97 6.77 -19.16 -0.52
C ILE A 97 7.23 -20.59 -0.20
N PRO A 98 6.38 -21.64 -0.19
CA PRO A 98 6.86 -23.02 -0.01
C PRO A 98 7.91 -23.43 -1.08
N PHE A 99 7.79 -22.90 -2.30
CA PHE A 99 8.73 -23.17 -3.38
C PHE A 99 10.06 -22.42 -3.18
N LEU A 100 10.04 -21.27 -2.50
CA LEU A 100 11.24 -20.53 -2.10
C LEU A 100 11.98 -21.28 -0.99
N GLU A 101 11.25 -21.79 0.01
CA GLU A 101 11.83 -22.59 1.10
C GLU A 101 12.49 -23.88 0.58
N ASN A 102 11.90 -24.48 -0.45
CA ASN A 102 12.44 -25.65 -1.16
C ASN A 102 13.48 -25.30 -2.24
N LYS A 103 13.85 -24.01 -2.39
CA LYS A 103 14.85 -23.51 -3.35
C LYS A 103 14.54 -23.82 -4.83
N THR A 104 13.26 -23.98 -5.16
CA THR A 104 12.78 -24.21 -6.54
C THR A 104 12.42 -22.92 -7.28
N ILE A 105 12.25 -21.81 -6.55
CA ILE A 105 12.19 -20.44 -7.08
C ILE A 105 13.23 -19.61 -6.32
N SER A 106 13.87 -18.66 -6.99
CA SER A 106 14.93 -17.85 -6.39
C SER A 106 14.38 -16.76 -5.48
N GLU A 107 15.21 -16.28 -4.53
CA GLU A 107 14.90 -15.08 -3.73
C GLU A 107 14.60 -13.89 -4.63
N GLN A 108 15.39 -13.68 -5.69
CA GLN A 108 15.22 -12.59 -6.63
C GLN A 108 13.87 -12.66 -7.36
N ASP A 109 13.43 -13.85 -7.78
CA ASP A 109 12.14 -13.98 -8.44
C ASP A 109 10.98 -13.63 -7.51
N VAL A 110 11.06 -14.05 -6.24
CA VAL A 110 10.04 -13.69 -5.24
C VAL A 110 10.08 -12.19 -4.92
N PHE A 111 11.27 -11.59 -4.87
CA PHE A 111 11.44 -10.15 -4.71
C PHE A 111 10.74 -9.40 -5.85
N ASP A 112 11.05 -9.75 -7.11
CA ASP A 112 10.42 -9.18 -8.31
C ASP A 112 8.89 -9.33 -8.28
N ILE A 113 8.38 -10.49 -7.83
CA ILE A 113 6.94 -10.72 -7.68
C ILE A 113 6.32 -9.78 -6.65
N ILE A 114 6.97 -9.56 -5.51
CA ILE A 114 6.46 -8.62 -4.50
C ILE A 114 6.48 -7.18 -5.04
N GLU A 115 7.51 -6.79 -5.80
CA GLU A 115 7.53 -5.48 -6.47
C GLU A 115 6.37 -5.32 -7.47
N MET A 116 6.10 -6.35 -8.28
CA MET A 116 4.93 -6.36 -9.17
C MET A 116 3.62 -6.21 -8.39
N ILE A 117 3.45 -6.91 -7.27
CA ILE A 117 2.26 -6.81 -6.43
C ILE A 117 2.11 -5.39 -5.86
N GLU A 118 3.19 -4.78 -5.38
CA GLU A 118 3.17 -3.41 -4.86
C GLU A 118 2.68 -2.42 -5.93
N THR A 119 3.35 -2.40 -7.09
CA THR A 119 2.98 -1.53 -8.22
C THR A 119 1.54 -1.78 -8.64
N PHE A 120 1.14 -3.05 -8.79
CA PHE A 120 -0.22 -3.43 -9.17
C PHE A 120 -1.25 -2.87 -8.20
N HIS A 121 -1.07 -3.06 -6.90
CA HIS A 121 -2.01 -2.60 -5.88
C HIS A 121 -2.08 -1.07 -5.77
N ILE A 122 -0.92 -0.39 -5.87
CA ILE A 122 -0.89 1.08 -5.88
C ILE A 122 -1.73 1.60 -7.05
N ARG A 123 -1.47 1.11 -8.26
CA ARG A 123 -2.23 1.51 -9.46
C ARG A 123 -3.70 1.13 -9.37
N TRP A 124 -4.03 -0.09 -8.92
CA TRP A 124 -5.41 -0.56 -8.74
C TRP A 124 -6.24 0.38 -7.88
N GLY A 125 -5.71 0.79 -6.73
CA GLY A 125 -6.42 1.69 -5.83
C GLY A 125 -6.43 3.15 -6.27
N ILE A 126 -5.40 3.62 -6.98
CA ILE A 126 -5.37 5.00 -7.53
C ILE A 126 -6.35 5.13 -8.70
N CYS A 127 -6.41 4.13 -9.58
CA CYS A 127 -7.37 4.08 -10.69
C CYS A 127 -8.80 3.71 -10.26
N GLY A 128 -9.09 3.64 -8.94
CA GLY A 128 -10.44 3.46 -8.41
C GLY A 128 -11.04 2.07 -8.62
N GLN A 129 -10.21 1.06 -8.87
CA GLN A 129 -10.70 -0.30 -9.13
C GLN A 129 -11.15 -0.99 -7.85
N ALA A 130 -12.20 -1.81 -7.96
CA ALA A 130 -12.81 -2.47 -6.81
C ALA A 130 -11.86 -3.51 -6.17
N THR A 131 -11.66 -3.40 -4.87
CA THR A 131 -10.83 -4.35 -4.10
C THR A 131 -11.42 -5.76 -4.06
N SER A 132 -12.75 -5.89 -4.23
CA SER A 132 -13.47 -7.17 -4.27
C SER A 132 -13.06 -8.09 -5.43
N ARG A 133 -12.42 -7.54 -6.48
CA ARG A 133 -11.89 -8.32 -7.62
C ARG A 133 -10.54 -8.96 -7.33
N LEU A 134 -9.75 -8.41 -6.40
CA LEU A 134 -8.37 -8.84 -6.14
C LEU A 134 -8.30 -10.31 -5.74
N ASP A 135 -9.22 -10.77 -4.90
CA ASP A 135 -9.28 -12.17 -4.48
C ASP A 135 -9.51 -13.12 -5.65
N LYS A 136 -10.31 -12.71 -6.64
CA LYS A 136 -10.55 -13.48 -7.86
C LYS A 136 -9.29 -13.53 -8.73
N ILE A 137 -8.63 -12.39 -8.93
CA ILE A 137 -7.39 -12.30 -9.72
C ILE A 137 -6.31 -13.22 -9.14
N TYR A 138 -6.05 -13.13 -7.83
CA TYR A 138 -5.05 -13.99 -7.19
C TYR A 138 -5.46 -15.46 -7.16
N ASN A 139 -6.75 -15.79 -7.02
CA ASN A 139 -7.22 -17.16 -7.16
C ASN A 139 -6.91 -17.72 -8.56
N GLU A 140 -7.24 -16.97 -9.61
CA GLU A 140 -7.00 -17.38 -11.00
C GLU A 140 -5.51 -17.58 -11.28
N ILE A 141 -4.66 -16.68 -10.78
CA ILE A 141 -3.19 -16.86 -10.84
C ILE A 141 -2.79 -18.15 -10.13
N CYS A 142 -3.20 -18.37 -8.88
CA CYS A 142 -2.86 -19.57 -8.13
C CYS A 142 -3.32 -20.86 -8.81
N MET A 143 -4.47 -20.85 -9.49
CA MET A 143 -4.98 -22.01 -10.23
C MET A 143 -4.15 -22.29 -11.48
N GLU A 144 -3.66 -21.26 -12.16
CA GLU A 144 -2.77 -21.43 -13.31
C GLU A 144 -1.41 -21.99 -12.90
N LEU A 145 -0.86 -21.50 -11.78
CA LEU A 145 0.42 -21.98 -11.25
C LEU A 145 0.41 -23.47 -10.87
N GLN A 146 -0.75 -24.07 -10.61
CA GLN A 146 -0.84 -25.52 -10.32
C GLN A 146 -0.36 -26.40 -11.48
N ASN A 147 -0.43 -25.90 -12.71
CA ASN A 147 -0.06 -26.65 -13.91
C ASN A 147 1.28 -26.17 -14.51
N LYS A 148 2.09 -25.46 -13.72
CA LYS A 148 3.35 -24.84 -14.14
C LYS A 148 4.50 -25.35 -13.28
N VAL A 149 5.69 -25.39 -13.86
CA VAL A 149 6.90 -25.65 -13.07
C VAL A 149 7.34 -24.35 -12.38
N PRO A 150 7.98 -24.40 -11.19
CA PRO A 150 8.35 -23.19 -10.43
C PRO A 150 9.16 -22.15 -11.20
N ALA A 151 10.01 -22.59 -12.15
CA ALA A 151 10.78 -21.70 -13.02
C ALA A 151 9.91 -20.78 -13.91
N GLU A 152 8.64 -21.14 -14.16
CA GLU A 152 7.70 -20.37 -14.97
C GLU A 152 6.82 -19.42 -14.13
N PHE A 153 6.89 -19.49 -12.79
CA PHE A 153 5.96 -18.78 -11.92
C PHE A 153 6.03 -17.27 -12.09
N LYS A 154 7.23 -16.69 -12.07
CA LYS A 154 7.42 -15.25 -12.21
C LYS A 154 6.79 -14.73 -13.51
N GLU A 155 7.09 -15.37 -14.62
CA GLU A 155 6.58 -14.98 -15.94
C GLU A 155 5.05 -15.15 -16.04
N THR A 156 4.52 -16.24 -15.49
CA THR A 156 3.05 -16.46 -15.45
C THR A 156 2.34 -15.37 -14.64
N ILE A 157 2.85 -15.05 -13.45
CA ILE A 157 2.31 -13.99 -12.59
C ILE A 157 2.38 -12.64 -13.30
N LYS A 158 3.53 -12.32 -13.88
CA LYS A 158 3.76 -11.10 -14.65
C LYS A 158 2.75 -10.95 -15.78
N GLN A 159 2.53 -11.99 -16.59
CA GLN A 159 1.58 -11.96 -17.70
C GLN A 159 0.16 -11.68 -17.21
N LYS A 160 -0.28 -12.34 -16.13
CA LYS A 160 -1.61 -12.12 -15.57
C LYS A 160 -1.81 -10.73 -15.00
N LEU A 161 -0.86 -10.23 -14.20
CA LEU A 161 -0.94 -8.88 -13.66
C LEU A 161 -0.88 -7.83 -14.78
N SER A 162 -0.01 -8.01 -15.78
CA SER A 162 0.07 -7.13 -16.95
C SER A 162 -1.24 -7.08 -17.73
N GLN A 163 -1.95 -8.20 -17.84
CA GLN A 163 -3.26 -8.24 -18.47
C GLN A 163 -4.29 -7.41 -17.69
N GLU A 164 -4.31 -7.53 -16.36
CA GLU A 164 -5.20 -6.71 -15.51
C GLU A 164 -4.80 -5.23 -15.55
N ILE A 165 -3.50 -4.92 -15.68
CA ILE A 165 -3.03 -3.53 -15.83
C ILE A 165 -3.58 -2.91 -17.11
N ARG A 166 -3.36 -3.57 -18.26
CA ARG A 166 -3.81 -3.09 -19.58
C ARG A 166 -5.32 -2.88 -19.64
N ASN A 167 -6.09 -3.76 -18.98
CA ASN A 167 -7.54 -3.72 -19.06
C ASN A 167 -8.19 -2.72 -18.10
N ASN A 168 -7.54 -2.37 -16.99
CA ASN A 168 -8.23 -1.70 -15.88
C ASN A 168 -7.48 -0.49 -15.28
N VAL A 169 -6.16 -0.33 -15.47
CA VAL A 169 -5.37 0.70 -14.76
C VAL A 169 -4.37 1.44 -15.66
N ASP A 170 -4.93 2.11 -16.67
CA ASP A 170 -4.22 2.96 -17.63
C ASP A 170 -3.40 4.10 -16.98
N ASP A 171 -2.31 4.51 -17.65
CA ASP A 171 -1.36 5.52 -17.19
C ASP A 171 -1.97 6.93 -17.06
N GLU A 172 -2.78 7.35 -18.02
CA GLU A 172 -3.43 8.67 -17.98
C GLU A 172 -4.49 8.71 -16.88
N ILE A 173 -5.22 7.61 -16.70
CA ILE A 173 -6.16 7.46 -15.57
C ILE A 173 -5.40 7.54 -14.24
N PHE A 174 -4.25 6.88 -14.13
CA PHE A 174 -3.43 6.92 -12.93
C PHE A 174 -3.00 8.36 -12.60
N LYS A 175 -2.36 9.07 -13.54
CA LYS A 175 -1.88 10.44 -13.34
C LYS A 175 -3.00 11.39 -12.95
N ARG A 176 -4.11 11.37 -13.72
CA ARG A 176 -5.27 12.21 -13.46
C ARG A 176 -5.87 11.94 -12.07
N ASN A 177 -6.09 10.68 -11.73
CA ASN A 177 -6.69 10.33 -10.45
C ASN A 177 -5.75 10.60 -9.28
N PHE A 178 -4.43 10.40 -9.45
CA PHE A 178 -3.46 10.73 -8.42
C PHE A 178 -3.47 12.23 -8.12
N ALA A 179 -3.61 13.09 -9.14
CA ALA A 179 -3.65 14.53 -8.96
C ALA A 179 -4.97 15.06 -8.37
N SER A 180 -6.10 14.37 -8.57
CA SER A 180 -7.43 14.87 -8.17
C SER A 180 -8.03 14.22 -6.94
N ARG A 181 -7.51 13.07 -6.49
CA ARG A 181 -8.07 12.35 -5.33
C ARG A 181 -7.61 12.95 -4.02
N ASN A 182 -8.39 12.65 -2.98
CA ASN A 182 -7.99 12.88 -1.59
C ASN A 182 -7.11 11.74 -1.06
N PHE A 183 -6.10 12.10 -0.29
CA PHE A 183 -5.17 11.25 0.42
C PHE A 183 -5.28 11.54 1.90
N LYS A 184 -6.02 10.70 2.62
CA LYS A 184 -6.20 10.92 4.06
C LYS A 184 -4.86 10.68 4.74
N ALA A 185 -4.34 11.70 5.41
CA ALA A 185 -3.04 11.68 6.07
C ALA A 185 -2.88 10.57 7.13
N THR A 186 -3.99 10.08 7.68
CA THR A 186 -4.03 9.00 8.68
C THR A 186 -3.93 7.60 8.07
N GLU A 187 -4.16 7.44 6.77
CA GLU A 187 -4.11 6.14 6.09
C GLU A 187 -2.65 5.67 5.96
N PRO A 188 -2.33 4.41 6.34
CA PRO A 188 -0.99 3.84 6.16
C PRO A 188 -0.48 3.95 4.72
N ARG A 189 -1.39 3.75 3.75
CA ARG A 189 -1.09 3.86 2.32
C ARG A 189 -0.69 5.28 1.89
N THR A 190 -1.33 6.32 2.42
CA THR A 190 -0.94 7.71 2.16
C THR A 190 0.47 7.99 2.68
N LYS A 191 0.75 7.55 3.92
CA LYS A 191 2.09 7.70 4.51
C LYS A 191 3.15 6.96 3.70
N TYR A 192 2.84 5.75 3.23
CA TYR A 192 3.70 4.98 2.35
C TYR A 192 4.00 5.69 1.02
N ILE A 193 2.97 6.28 0.39
CA ILE A 193 3.11 7.02 -0.86
C ILE A 193 4.04 8.24 -0.67
N LEU A 194 3.83 9.03 0.39
CA LEU A 194 4.69 10.17 0.74
C LEU A 194 6.12 9.72 1.05
N TRP A 195 6.28 8.59 1.74
CA TRP A 195 7.60 8.01 2.01
C TRP A 195 8.31 7.59 0.72
N LYS A 196 7.64 6.90 -0.22
CA LYS A 196 8.23 6.57 -1.52
C LYS A 196 8.59 7.81 -2.34
N LEU A 197 7.72 8.82 -2.36
CA LEU A 197 7.99 10.12 -3.00
C LEU A 197 9.19 10.85 -2.37
N SER A 198 9.48 10.62 -1.09
CA SER A 198 10.67 11.18 -0.44
C SER A 198 12.00 10.57 -0.88
N ARG A 199 11.98 9.48 -1.67
CA ARG A 199 13.15 8.75 -2.17
C ARG A 199 14.15 8.42 -1.05
N PRO A 200 13.74 7.61 -0.07
CA PRO A 200 14.55 7.33 1.10
C PRO A 200 15.88 6.68 0.70
N THR A 201 16.98 7.17 1.28
CA THR A 201 18.34 6.63 1.15
C THR A 201 18.95 6.36 2.53
N GLY A 202 19.74 5.29 2.65
CA GLY A 202 20.48 4.97 3.89
C GLY A 202 19.58 4.85 5.13
N GLU A 203 19.88 5.63 6.17
CA GLU A 203 19.20 5.67 7.47
C GLU A 203 17.72 6.12 7.40
N THR A 204 17.30 6.79 6.32
CA THR A 204 15.88 7.17 6.08
C THR A 204 14.98 6.01 5.63
N SER A 205 15.53 4.79 5.54
CA SER A 205 14.77 3.53 5.51
C SER A 205 13.99 3.25 6.80
N LEU A 206 14.07 4.20 7.76
CA LEU A 206 13.39 4.32 9.02
C LEU A 206 11.95 3.78 9.05
N ASN A 207 11.69 3.09 10.17
CA ASN A 207 10.43 2.50 10.59
C ASN A 207 9.27 3.48 10.38
N ILE A 208 8.34 3.14 9.48
CA ILE A 208 7.17 3.98 9.14
C ILE A 208 6.28 4.28 10.37
N LYS A 209 6.45 3.54 11.48
CA LYS A 209 5.82 3.83 12.78
C LYS A 209 6.33 5.12 13.43
N GLU A 210 7.56 5.53 13.15
CA GLU A 210 8.22 6.73 13.71
C GLU A 210 7.94 8.00 12.88
N ILE A 211 7.34 7.81 11.70
CA ILE A 211 6.94 8.88 10.80
C ILE A 211 5.50 9.28 11.11
N GLN A 212 5.22 10.58 11.10
CA GLN A 212 3.88 11.14 11.11
C GLN A 212 3.63 11.97 9.85
N THR A 213 2.36 12.12 9.50
CA THR A 213 1.93 12.97 8.39
C THR A 213 1.52 14.33 8.95
N GLU A 214 2.12 15.39 8.44
CA GLU A 214 1.81 16.78 8.78
C GLU A 214 1.09 17.45 7.61
N HIS A 215 0.11 18.32 7.90
CA HIS A 215 -0.51 19.16 6.87
C HIS A 215 0.15 20.53 6.89
N ILE A 216 0.71 20.93 5.75
CA ILE A 216 1.41 22.22 5.65
C ILE A 216 0.41 23.35 5.88
N MET A 217 -0.69 23.35 5.11
CA MET A 217 -1.91 24.09 5.46
C MET A 217 -2.74 23.25 6.44
N PRO A 218 -3.02 23.73 7.66
CA PRO A 218 -3.61 22.92 8.72
C PRO A 218 -5.05 22.50 8.43
N LYS A 219 -5.50 21.43 9.09
CA LYS A 219 -6.89 20.94 9.04
C LYS A 219 -7.92 21.96 9.54
N THR A 220 -7.51 22.89 10.39
CA THR A 220 -8.38 23.97 10.88
C THR A 220 -7.67 25.29 10.68
N LEU A 221 -8.25 26.16 9.86
CA LEU A 221 -7.71 27.49 9.62
C LEU A 221 -8.08 28.41 10.79
N ASN A 222 -7.07 28.94 11.48
CA ASN A 222 -7.23 30.04 12.43
C ASN A 222 -7.31 31.39 11.70
N ALA A 223 -7.51 32.48 12.44
CA ALA A 223 -7.61 33.82 11.87
C ALA A 223 -6.33 34.21 11.09
N ASP A 224 -5.16 33.82 11.60
CA ASP A 224 -3.87 34.14 10.97
C ASP A 224 -3.73 33.46 9.62
N TRP A 225 -4.07 32.18 9.51
CA TRP A 225 -4.07 31.46 8.22
C TRP A 225 -5.05 32.04 7.22
N ILE A 226 -6.26 32.41 7.65
CA ILE A 226 -7.25 33.05 6.76
C ILE A 226 -6.70 34.38 6.24
N ASN A 227 -6.13 35.21 7.11
CA ASN A 227 -5.54 36.48 6.71
C ASN A 227 -4.33 36.27 5.78
N TYR A 228 -3.47 35.31 6.10
CA TYR A 228 -2.34 34.92 5.27
C TYR A 228 -2.79 34.53 3.86
N ILE A 229 -3.78 33.65 3.72
CA ILE A 229 -4.29 33.24 2.40
C ILE A 229 -4.91 34.44 1.65
N LYS A 230 -5.71 35.27 2.32
CA LYS A 230 -6.28 36.50 1.71
C LYS A 230 -5.24 37.47 1.18
N THR A 231 -4.09 37.59 1.84
CA THR A 231 -2.98 38.44 1.35
C THR A 231 -2.28 37.87 0.12
N ASN A 232 -2.36 36.54 -0.07
CA ASN A 232 -1.70 35.83 -1.16
C ASN A 232 -2.62 35.54 -2.35
N ILE A 233 -3.95 35.57 -2.15
CA ILE A 233 -4.98 35.30 -3.16
C ILE A 233 -6.16 36.27 -2.97
N SER A 234 -6.65 36.86 -4.06
CA SER A 234 -7.82 37.75 -4.08
C SER A 234 -9.15 36.99 -3.91
N LYS A 235 -9.36 36.38 -2.75
CA LYS A 235 -10.56 35.60 -2.39
C LYS A 235 -11.14 36.06 -1.05
N ASN A 236 -12.46 36.00 -0.90
CA ASN A 236 -13.11 36.29 0.37
C ASN A 236 -13.00 35.09 1.35
N LYS A 237 -13.49 35.23 2.58
CA LYS A 237 -13.34 34.20 3.62
C LYS A 237 -14.12 32.94 3.26
N GLU A 238 -15.31 33.09 2.73
CA GLU A 238 -16.23 32.02 2.37
C GLU A 238 -15.64 31.16 1.24
N GLU A 239 -15.07 31.80 0.21
CA GLU A 239 -14.36 31.12 -0.87
C GLU A 239 -13.13 30.36 -0.37
N ILE A 240 -12.36 30.94 0.57
CA ILE A 240 -11.19 30.28 1.16
C ILE A 240 -11.59 29.02 1.93
N VAL A 241 -12.69 29.06 2.68
CA VAL A 241 -13.17 27.90 3.44
C VAL A 241 -13.62 26.79 2.50
N GLU A 242 -14.21 27.12 1.35
CA GLU A 242 -14.61 26.10 0.38
C GLU A 242 -13.41 25.47 -0.32
N LEU A 243 -12.49 26.30 -0.83
CA LEU A 243 -11.23 25.83 -1.41
C LEU A 243 -10.41 25.02 -0.40
N HIS A 244 -10.42 25.39 0.88
CA HIS A 244 -9.73 24.61 1.92
C HIS A 244 -10.22 23.16 1.97
N LYS A 245 -11.53 22.92 1.86
CA LYS A 245 -12.08 21.54 1.85
C LYS A 245 -11.61 20.74 0.64
N GLU A 246 -11.50 21.39 -0.52
CA GLU A 246 -11.06 20.75 -1.77
C GLU A 246 -9.56 20.41 -1.73
N TYR A 247 -8.73 21.31 -1.21
CA TYR A 247 -7.27 21.20 -1.27
C TYR A 247 -6.63 20.53 -0.04
N LEU A 248 -7.35 20.43 1.09
CA LEU A 248 -6.81 19.95 2.36
C LEU A 248 -6.13 18.58 2.25
N ASP A 249 -6.80 17.64 1.59
CA ASP A 249 -6.36 16.25 1.46
C ASP A 249 -5.74 15.95 0.08
N MET A 250 -5.49 16.94 -0.77
CA MET A 250 -4.72 16.72 -2.00
C MET A 250 -3.27 16.37 -1.65
N ILE A 251 -2.62 15.47 -2.41
CA ILE A 251 -1.27 14.95 -2.08
C ILE A 251 -0.20 16.04 -1.92
N GLY A 252 -0.38 17.19 -2.57
CA GLY A 252 0.52 18.33 -2.45
C GLY A 252 0.49 19.02 -1.09
N ASN A 253 -0.56 18.87 -0.26
CA ASN A 253 -0.63 19.52 1.05
C ASN A 253 0.02 18.73 2.22
N PRO A 254 -0.13 17.40 2.34
CA PRO A 254 0.54 16.67 3.39
C PRO A 254 2.03 16.46 3.09
N THR A 255 2.81 16.24 4.15
CA THR A 255 4.20 15.82 4.08
C THR A 255 4.52 14.88 5.25
N ILE A 256 5.70 14.26 5.24
CA ILE A 256 6.14 13.37 6.32
C ILE A 256 7.19 14.02 7.23
N ILE A 257 7.05 13.81 8.53
CA ILE A 257 7.95 14.33 9.58
C ILE A 257 8.22 13.25 10.62
N LYS A 258 9.27 13.42 11.43
CA LYS A 258 9.46 12.60 12.65
C LYS A 258 8.33 12.89 13.63
N GLY A 259 7.80 11.87 14.30
CA GLY A 259 6.60 11.99 15.14
C GLY A 259 6.72 13.02 16.27
N GLU A 260 7.92 13.20 16.83
CA GLU A 260 8.19 14.16 17.90
C GLU A 260 7.98 15.62 17.48
N TRP A 261 8.11 15.94 16.19
CA TRP A 261 8.01 17.31 15.67
C TRP A 261 6.58 17.75 15.41
N ASN A 262 5.63 16.82 15.34
CA ASN A 262 4.26 17.12 14.96
C ASN A 262 3.58 18.03 15.99
N ILE A 263 3.83 17.78 17.28
CA ILE A 263 3.21 18.56 18.37
C ILE A 263 3.67 20.02 18.32
N SER A 264 4.94 20.29 18.00
CA SER A 264 5.49 21.65 17.95
C SER A 264 5.06 22.45 16.72
N MET A 265 4.71 21.80 15.60
CA MET A 265 4.33 22.50 14.36
C MET A 265 2.95 23.14 14.44
N SER A 266 1.95 22.44 14.98
CA SER A 266 0.58 22.94 15.22
C SER A 266 0.00 23.75 14.03
N ASN A 267 -0.84 24.74 14.32
CA ASN A 267 -1.45 25.64 13.32
C ASN A 267 -0.58 26.87 13.01
N ARG A 268 0.74 26.80 13.21
CA ARG A 268 1.65 27.90 12.85
C ARG A 268 1.59 28.22 11.36
N LEU A 269 1.92 29.45 10.99
CA LEU A 269 1.97 29.84 9.58
C LEU A 269 3.13 29.15 8.87
N PHE A 270 3.01 29.02 7.56
CA PHE A 270 4.02 28.38 6.73
C PHE A 270 5.45 28.91 6.96
N GLN A 271 5.61 30.24 7.06
CA GLN A 271 6.93 30.86 7.28
C GLN A 271 7.59 30.42 8.59
N GLU A 272 6.80 30.20 9.63
CA GLU A 272 7.32 29.73 10.92
C GLU A 272 7.76 28.26 10.82
N LYS A 273 7.00 27.44 10.09
CA LYS A 273 7.29 26.01 9.87
C LYS A 273 8.52 25.77 8.98
N LYS A 274 8.91 26.72 8.11
CA LYS A 274 10.08 26.57 7.22
C LYS A 274 11.37 26.24 7.98
N ASN A 275 11.57 26.79 9.17
CA ASN A 275 12.75 26.51 10.00
C ASN A 275 12.81 25.04 10.45
N ASP A 276 11.66 24.44 10.76
CA ASP A 276 11.57 23.02 11.11
C ASP A 276 11.76 22.16 9.86
N TYR A 277 11.11 22.53 8.74
CA TYR A 277 11.23 21.79 7.47
C TYR A 277 12.69 21.71 6.99
N ASN A 278 13.47 22.78 7.18
CA ASN A 278 14.89 22.80 6.82
C ASN A 278 15.73 21.76 7.57
N GLN A 279 15.32 21.42 8.81
CA GLN A 279 15.99 20.42 9.65
C GLN A 279 15.57 18.99 9.30
N SER A 280 14.49 18.81 8.51
CA SER A 280 13.96 17.50 8.18
C SER A 280 14.96 16.66 7.38
N GLU A 281 15.09 15.39 7.75
CA GLU A 281 15.83 14.38 6.98
C GLU A 281 15.04 13.89 5.75
N PHE A 282 13.72 14.13 5.72
CA PHE A 282 12.88 13.75 4.58
C PHE A 282 12.97 14.82 3.49
N GLN A 283 13.55 14.46 2.34
CA GLN A 283 13.75 15.40 1.23
C GLN A 283 12.44 16.05 0.75
N ILE A 284 11.33 15.30 0.72
CA ILE A 284 9.99 15.80 0.38
C ILE A 284 9.51 16.96 1.28
N THR A 285 9.94 16.96 2.54
CA THR A 285 9.63 17.99 3.53
C THR A 285 10.65 19.11 3.48
N LYS A 286 11.94 18.78 3.34
CA LYS A 286 13.00 19.78 3.18
C LYS A 286 12.79 20.64 1.94
N ASN A 287 12.33 20.06 0.84
CA ASN A 287 11.97 20.80 -0.39
C ASN A 287 10.89 21.87 -0.17
N LEU A 288 10.10 21.81 0.90
CA LEU A 288 9.13 22.87 1.21
C LEU A 288 9.79 24.22 1.47
N THR A 289 11.07 24.24 1.87
CA THR A 289 11.77 25.50 2.13
C THR A 289 12.02 26.33 0.86
N THR A 290 11.91 25.72 -0.33
CA THR A 290 12.09 26.41 -1.62
C THR A 290 10.87 27.22 -2.04
N TYR A 291 9.72 27.05 -1.38
CA TYR A 291 8.52 27.85 -1.64
C TYR A 291 8.56 29.13 -0.81
N ASP A 292 8.20 30.26 -1.42
CA ASP A 292 8.15 31.56 -0.74
C ASP A 292 6.85 31.76 0.03
N LYS A 293 5.78 31.10 -0.38
CA LYS A 293 4.45 31.15 0.24
C LYS A 293 3.79 29.77 0.15
N TRP A 294 2.67 29.62 0.86
CA TRP A 294 1.88 28.39 0.81
C TRP A 294 0.39 28.67 0.70
N SER A 295 -0.14 28.56 -0.52
CA SER A 295 -1.54 28.77 -0.84
C SER A 295 -2.08 27.65 -1.73
N PHE A 296 -3.32 27.78 -2.21
CA PHE A 296 -3.95 26.75 -3.05
C PHE A 296 -3.16 26.50 -4.34
N ASP A 297 -2.56 27.56 -4.93
CA ASP A 297 -1.74 27.45 -6.14
C ASP A 297 -0.48 26.59 -5.91
N GLU A 298 0.18 26.73 -4.75
CA GLU A 298 1.34 25.90 -4.41
C GLU A 298 0.96 24.45 -4.14
N ILE A 299 -0.19 24.21 -3.49
CA ILE A 299 -0.72 22.85 -3.30
C ILE A 299 -1.01 22.21 -4.65
N GLU A 300 -1.63 22.93 -5.58
CA GLU A 300 -1.93 22.43 -6.92
C GLU A 300 -0.65 22.10 -7.69
N LYS A 301 0.33 23.02 -7.67
CA LYS A 301 1.62 22.84 -8.33
C LYS A 301 2.36 21.62 -7.79
N ARG A 302 2.51 21.52 -6.46
CA ARG A 302 3.18 20.37 -5.82
C ARG A 302 2.43 19.07 -6.07
N THR A 303 1.10 19.10 -6.13
CA THR A 303 0.28 17.93 -6.49
C THR A 303 0.61 17.43 -7.91
N LYS A 304 0.69 18.34 -8.89
CA LYS A 304 1.05 17.99 -10.29
C LYS A 304 2.46 17.39 -10.38
N GLU A 305 3.43 17.99 -9.67
CA GLU A 305 4.81 17.49 -9.60
C GLU A 305 4.85 16.07 -8.99
N MET A 306 4.18 15.87 -7.85
CA MET A 306 4.10 14.58 -7.17
C MET A 306 3.37 13.52 -7.97
N ALA A 307 2.36 13.88 -8.77
CA ALA A 307 1.67 12.94 -9.64
C ALA A 307 2.59 12.38 -10.73
N GLU A 308 3.47 13.21 -11.29
CA GLU A 308 4.47 12.75 -12.26
C GLU A 308 5.53 11.89 -11.58
N GLU A 309 6.05 12.29 -10.42
CA GLU A 309 6.99 11.47 -9.67
C GLU A 309 6.40 10.12 -9.26
N ALA A 310 5.15 10.10 -8.80
CA ALA A 310 4.42 8.89 -8.47
C ALA A 310 4.29 7.96 -9.68
N PHE A 311 3.98 8.53 -10.85
CA PHE A 311 3.91 7.75 -12.07
C PHE A 311 5.23 7.07 -12.40
N GLN A 312 6.37 7.77 -12.24
CA GLN A 312 7.69 7.18 -12.46
C GLN A 312 8.02 6.07 -11.45
N ILE A 313 7.64 6.25 -10.17
CA ILE A 313 7.87 5.24 -9.12
C ILE A 313 7.04 3.97 -9.38
N TRP A 314 5.77 4.13 -9.73
CA TRP A 314 4.83 3.02 -9.94
C TRP A 314 4.51 2.80 -11.42
N GLN A 315 5.49 3.02 -12.29
CA GLN A 315 5.40 2.64 -13.69
C GLN A 315 5.35 1.12 -13.80
N TRP A 316 4.42 0.59 -14.59
CA TRP A 316 4.41 -0.83 -14.90
C TRP A 316 5.51 -1.15 -15.92
N LYS A 317 6.71 -1.45 -15.42
CA LYS A 317 7.94 -1.67 -16.21
C LYS A 317 8.18 -3.13 -16.63
N TYR A 318 7.23 -4.02 -16.33
CA TYR A 318 7.40 -5.46 -16.46
C TYR A 318 7.02 -5.95 -17.84
#